data_AF-A0A5C7URE8-F1
#
_entry.id   AF-A0A5C7URE8-F1
#
_cell.length_a   1.000
_cell.length_b   1.000
_cell.length_c   1.000
_cell.angle_alpha   90.00
_cell.angle_beta   90.00
_cell.angle_gamma   90.00
#
_symmetry.space_group_name_H-M   'P 1'
#
loop_
_entity.id
_entity.type
_entity.pdbx_description
1 polymer ?
#
loop_
_entity_poly.entity_id
_entity_poly.type
_entity_poly.pdbx_seq_one_letter_code
_entity_poly.pdbx_strand_id
1 'polypeptide(L)'
;MGDKKRWQLIFLVVLFFITVKQLILPILYENVSVPSTLQFFLGRGFGYVLASYFPLYLYKMLEFQSLKWHGKYGALCILVPVIAVFGVVYPIRQNLMEVRICMFILPVSYFLILIYESLRSIIGHYRETRDKHLLKEQLLILMNVAPWVIVPFISIFFNASKQVCDFFLNAPFLISNWFFDKWLDESYSEKENERRRLKSIYFEKEVKGIGNLDIADELKRYMVNLLQKATDTCYEYHDDSFNKTCQLLDFSPAERQVMWQLTLGNMKDKEIGKILNDTSPRTVEKRIEKMRNKADVRSRKELLEKFNIYLNE
;
A
#
# COMPACT_ATOMS: atom_id res chain seq x y z
N MET A 1 -1.89 -0.17 5.20
CA MET A 1 -0.63 -0.59 5.85
C MET A 1 0.11 -1.70 5.06
N GLY A 2 -0.60 -2.65 4.43
CA GLY A 2 0.02 -3.62 3.51
C GLY A 2 0.71 -2.99 2.29
N ASP A 3 0.18 -1.88 1.77
CA ASP A 3 0.73 -1.26 0.55
C ASP A 3 2.09 -0.58 0.75
N LYS A 4 2.34 0.09 1.87
CA LYS A 4 3.67 0.69 2.17
C LYS A 4 4.78 -0.36 2.20
N LYS A 5 4.54 -1.50 2.86
CA LYS A 5 5.47 -2.65 2.87
C LYS A 5 5.72 -3.19 1.46
N ARG A 6 4.67 -3.30 0.64
CA ARG A 6 4.79 -3.74 -0.76
C ARG A 6 5.69 -2.79 -1.56
N TRP A 7 5.50 -1.49 -1.45
CA TRP A 7 6.31 -0.50 -2.19
C TRP A 7 7.77 -0.47 -1.74
N GLN A 8 8.03 -0.64 -0.44
CA GLN A 8 9.39 -0.82 0.08
C GLN A 8 10.04 -2.11 -0.42
N LEU A 9 9.29 -3.22 -0.45
CA LEU A 9 9.79 -4.48 -0.96
C LEU A 9 10.08 -4.40 -2.47
N ILE A 10 9.21 -3.76 -3.25
CA ILE A 10 9.48 -3.45 -4.66
C ILE A 10 10.77 -2.64 -4.79
N PHE A 11 10.93 -1.60 -3.97
CA PHE A 11 12.14 -0.78 -3.99
C PHE A 11 13.39 -1.60 -3.65
N LEU A 12 13.32 -2.50 -2.67
CA LEU A 12 14.39 -3.41 -2.28
C LEU A 12 14.75 -4.38 -3.41
N VAL A 13 13.74 -4.94 -4.10
CA VAL A 13 13.93 -5.81 -5.27
C VAL A 13 14.62 -5.05 -6.41
N VAL A 14 14.20 -3.82 -6.69
CA VAL A 14 14.84 -3.00 -7.73
C VAL A 14 16.30 -2.69 -7.37
N LEU A 15 16.57 -2.33 -6.11
CA LEU A 15 17.93 -2.11 -5.62
C LEU A 15 18.79 -3.38 -5.72
N PHE A 16 18.25 -4.53 -5.34
CA PHE A 16 18.92 -5.82 -5.45
C PHE A 16 19.33 -6.11 -6.90
N PHE A 17 18.42 -5.94 -7.86
CA PHE A 17 18.74 -6.13 -9.28
C PHE A 17 19.84 -5.18 -9.77
N ILE A 18 19.88 -3.95 -9.28
CA ILE A 18 20.92 -2.97 -9.65
C ILE A 18 22.27 -3.38 -9.08
N THR A 19 22.31 -3.83 -7.82
CA THR A 19 23.54 -4.32 -7.18
C THR A 19 24.07 -5.58 -7.88
N VAL A 20 23.20 -6.55 -8.17
CA VAL A 20 23.56 -7.76 -8.92
C VAL A 20 24.09 -7.40 -10.31
N LYS A 21 23.43 -6.47 -11.00
CA LYS A 21 23.87 -5.97 -12.31
C LYS A 21 25.25 -5.30 -12.23
N GLN A 22 25.55 -4.57 -11.17
CA GLN A 22 26.87 -3.93 -10.99
C GLN A 22 27.99 -4.96 -10.82
N LEU A 23 27.67 -6.16 -10.33
CA LEU A 23 28.59 -7.30 -10.22
C LEU A 23 28.73 -8.05 -11.55
N ILE A 24 27.62 -8.31 -12.25
CA ILE A 24 27.60 -9.18 -13.43
C ILE A 24 28.09 -8.47 -14.71
N LEU A 25 27.73 -7.20 -14.95
CA LEU A 25 28.08 -6.53 -16.21
C LEU A 25 29.60 -6.38 -16.47
N PRO A 26 30.45 -6.06 -15.47
CA PRO A 26 31.90 -6.05 -15.67
C PRO A 26 32.43 -7.40 -16.17
N ILE A 27 31.96 -8.52 -15.58
CA ILE A 27 32.34 -9.88 -15.97
C ILE A 27 31.88 -10.19 -17.41
N LEU A 28 30.69 -9.74 -17.79
CA LEU A 28 30.19 -9.89 -19.17
C LEU A 28 31.02 -9.09 -20.18
N TYR A 29 31.43 -7.87 -19.84
CA TYR A 29 32.19 -7.00 -20.75
C TYR A 29 33.63 -7.46 -20.95
N GLU A 30 34.21 -8.18 -20.00
CA GLU A 30 35.52 -8.81 -20.15
C GLU A 30 35.48 -10.01 -21.12
N ASN A 31 34.35 -10.72 -21.17
CA ASN A 31 34.19 -11.94 -21.96
C ASN A 31 33.53 -11.73 -23.33
N VAL A 32 32.87 -10.59 -23.53
CA VAL A 32 32.14 -10.25 -24.77
C VAL A 32 32.59 -8.87 -25.25
N SER A 33 33.01 -8.77 -26.51
CA SER A 33 33.40 -7.49 -27.13
C SER A 33 32.19 -6.58 -27.37
N VAL A 34 31.69 -5.96 -26.30
CA VAL A 34 30.60 -4.98 -26.32
C VAL A 34 31.18 -3.60 -26.62
N PRO A 35 30.62 -2.79 -27.55
CA PRO A 35 31.07 -1.43 -27.80
C PRO A 35 31.09 -0.57 -26.54
N SER A 36 32.12 0.24 -26.33
CA SER A 36 32.29 1.08 -25.13
C SER A 36 31.11 2.02 -24.88
N THR A 37 30.46 2.51 -25.95
CA THR A 37 29.23 3.30 -25.90
C THR A 37 28.06 2.52 -25.27
N LEU A 38 27.88 1.26 -25.67
CA LEU A 38 26.82 0.41 -25.15
C LEU A 38 27.12 -0.03 -23.72
N GLN A 39 28.39 -0.31 -23.40
CA GLN A 39 28.83 -0.56 -22.02
C GLN A 39 28.56 0.63 -21.11
N PHE A 40 28.77 1.86 -21.59
CA PHE A 40 28.47 3.07 -20.85
C PHE A 40 26.97 3.25 -20.63
N PHE A 41 26.16 3.06 -21.69
CA PHE A 41 24.70 3.17 -21.62
C PHE A 41 24.09 2.12 -20.68
N LEU A 42 24.45 0.85 -20.81
CA LEU A 42 24.00 -0.21 -19.90
C LEU A 42 24.63 -0.08 -18.52
N GLY A 43 25.86 0.42 -18.43
CA GLY A 43 26.60 0.65 -17.20
C GLY A 43 25.96 1.72 -16.32
N ARG A 44 25.45 2.81 -16.90
CA ARG A 44 24.93 3.97 -16.15
C ARG A 44 23.44 4.25 -16.35
N GLY A 45 22.84 3.80 -17.45
CA GLY A 45 21.43 3.98 -17.80
C GLY A 45 20.46 3.42 -16.75
N PHE A 46 20.77 2.28 -16.16
CA PHE A 46 19.95 1.69 -15.10
C PHE A 46 19.82 2.57 -13.85
N GLY A 47 20.83 3.40 -13.55
CA GLY A 47 20.73 4.37 -12.47
C GLY A 47 19.63 5.40 -12.73
N TYR A 48 19.44 5.80 -13.99
CA TYR A 48 18.35 6.70 -14.38
C TYR A 48 16.98 6.02 -14.40
N VAL A 49 16.92 4.73 -14.76
CA VAL A 49 15.69 3.94 -14.65
C VAL A 49 15.25 3.87 -13.19
N LEU A 50 16.16 3.57 -12.27
CA LEU A 50 15.83 3.62 -10.84
C LEU A 50 15.47 5.04 -10.40
N ALA A 51 16.23 6.05 -10.84
CA ALA A 51 15.94 7.43 -10.49
C ALA A 51 14.53 7.84 -10.91
N SER A 52 14.07 7.36 -12.07
CA SER A 52 12.73 7.61 -12.61
C SER A 52 11.61 6.95 -11.80
N TYR A 53 11.92 5.96 -10.97
CA TYR A 53 10.98 5.33 -10.05
C TYR A 53 10.75 6.15 -8.78
N PHE A 54 11.71 6.98 -8.36
CA PHE A 54 11.61 7.75 -7.11
C PHE A 54 10.39 8.67 -7.00
N PRO A 55 9.95 9.40 -8.03
CA PRO A 55 8.74 10.21 -7.96
C PRO A 55 7.50 9.37 -7.64
N LEU A 56 7.37 8.19 -8.25
CA LEU A 56 6.28 7.26 -7.98
C LEU A 56 6.38 6.69 -6.56
N TYR A 57 7.57 6.26 -6.16
CA TYR A 57 7.84 5.73 -4.82
C TYR A 57 7.47 6.74 -3.73
N LEU A 58 7.93 7.99 -3.84
CA LEU A 58 7.62 9.04 -2.88
C LEU A 58 6.12 9.36 -2.83
N TYR A 59 5.46 9.44 -4.00
CA TYR A 59 4.00 9.65 -4.04
C TYR A 59 3.24 8.51 -3.35
N LYS A 60 3.63 7.26 -3.57
CA LYS A 60 2.96 6.09 -2.98
C LYS A 60 3.27 5.88 -1.50
N MET A 61 4.46 6.26 -1.05
CA MET A 61 4.86 6.09 0.35
C MET A 61 4.37 7.23 1.24
N LEU A 62 4.35 8.46 0.72
CA LEU A 62 3.93 9.65 1.47
C LEU A 62 2.43 9.95 1.29
N GLU A 63 1.80 9.47 0.22
CA GLU A 63 0.36 9.61 -0.07
C GLU A 63 -0.15 11.07 -0.16
N PHE A 64 0.75 12.03 -0.34
CA PHE A 64 0.38 13.45 -0.50
C PHE A 64 -0.16 13.77 -1.89
N GLN A 65 -1.25 14.53 -1.95
CA GLN A 65 -1.85 14.98 -3.21
C GLN A 65 -0.96 15.97 -3.98
N SER A 66 -0.17 16.78 -3.28
CA SER A 66 0.84 17.67 -3.88
C SER A 66 1.86 16.90 -4.75
N LEU A 67 2.16 15.65 -4.40
CA LEU A 67 3.10 14.80 -5.12
C LEU A 67 2.47 14.01 -6.28
N LYS A 68 1.16 14.12 -6.50
CA LYS A 68 0.44 13.33 -7.53
C LYS A 68 0.99 13.55 -8.94
N TRP A 69 1.32 14.79 -9.28
CA TRP A 69 1.88 15.10 -10.59
C TRP A 69 3.27 14.46 -10.76
N HIS A 70 4.12 14.57 -9.74
CA HIS A 70 5.43 13.92 -9.70
C HIS A 70 5.30 12.39 -9.80
N GLY A 71 4.36 11.79 -9.06
CA GLY A 71 4.13 10.35 -9.10
C GLY A 71 3.66 9.84 -10.47
N LYS A 72 2.89 10.66 -11.23
CA LYS A 72 2.36 10.28 -12.54
C LYS A 72 3.35 10.53 -13.69
N TYR A 73 4.03 11.68 -13.68
CA TYR A 73 4.82 12.14 -14.82
C TYR A 73 6.32 12.28 -14.53
N GLY A 74 6.73 12.22 -13.26
CA GLY A 74 8.11 12.46 -12.85
C GLY A 74 9.12 11.52 -13.47
N ALA A 75 8.72 10.28 -13.79
CA ALA A 75 9.58 9.35 -14.52
C ALA A 75 10.00 9.90 -15.89
N LEU A 76 9.07 10.56 -16.60
CA LEU A 76 9.33 11.18 -17.90
C LEU A 76 10.27 12.37 -17.77
N CYS A 77 10.15 13.16 -16.70
CA CYS A 77 11.05 14.29 -16.41
C CYS A 77 12.51 13.86 -16.22
N ILE A 78 12.77 12.58 -15.93
CA ILE A 78 14.13 12.03 -15.81
C ILE A 78 14.54 11.29 -17.08
N LEU A 79 13.69 10.40 -17.60
CA LEU A 79 14.06 9.54 -18.73
C LEU A 79 14.13 10.30 -20.06
N VAL A 80 13.21 11.23 -20.33
CA VAL A 80 13.16 11.95 -21.60
C VAL A 80 14.43 12.80 -21.80
N PRO A 81 14.89 13.60 -20.82
CA PRO A 81 16.17 14.30 -20.95
C PRO A 81 17.36 13.38 -21.19
N VAL A 82 17.43 12.25 -20.50
CA VAL A 82 18.52 11.28 -20.64
C VAL A 82 18.54 10.69 -22.05
N ILE A 83 17.39 10.25 -22.55
CA ILE A 83 17.24 9.71 -23.91
C ILE A 83 17.54 10.79 -24.95
N ALA A 84 17.08 12.02 -24.77
CA ALA A 84 17.33 13.12 -25.69
C ALA A 84 18.81 13.49 -25.76
N VAL A 85 19.47 13.62 -24.60
CA VAL A 85 20.91 13.93 -24.55
C VAL A 85 21.73 12.79 -25.16
N PHE A 86 21.39 11.53 -24.87
CA PHE A 86 22.10 10.40 -25.45
C PHE A 86 21.81 10.20 -26.95
N GLY A 87 20.57 10.41 -27.39
CA GLY A 87 20.17 10.22 -28.78
C GLY A 87 20.59 11.36 -29.71
N VAL A 88 20.73 12.59 -29.20
CA VAL A 88 21.02 13.78 -30.02
C VAL A 88 22.41 14.34 -29.72
N VAL A 89 22.74 14.59 -28.46
CA VAL A 89 24.00 15.29 -28.10
C VAL A 89 25.21 14.38 -28.29
N TYR A 90 25.09 13.09 -27.96
CA TYR A 90 26.21 12.17 -28.09
C TYR A 90 26.69 11.94 -29.54
N PRO A 91 25.82 11.68 -30.53
CA PRO A 91 26.26 11.56 -31.93
C PRO A 91 26.96 12.81 -32.47
N ILE A 92 26.57 14.00 -32.00
CA ILE A 92 27.15 15.28 -32.44
C ILE A 92 28.51 15.53 -31.79
N ARG A 93 28.62 15.32 -30.47
CA ARG A 93 29.82 15.71 -29.70
C ARG A 93 30.88 14.63 -29.66
N GLN A 94 30.49 13.35 -29.74
CA GLN A 94 31.33 12.17 -29.54
C GLN A 94 32.20 12.19 -28.25
N ASN A 95 31.92 13.11 -27.32
CA ASN A 95 32.60 13.28 -26.06
C ASN A 95 31.73 12.77 -24.91
N LEU A 96 32.09 11.61 -24.35
CA LEU A 96 31.35 10.97 -23.26
C LEU A 96 31.32 11.80 -21.97
N MET A 97 32.32 12.67 -21.73
CA MET A 97 32.41 13.48 -20.52
C MET A 97 31.40 14.64 -20.56
N GLU A 98 31.31 15.35 -21.68
CA GLU A 98 30.34 16.44 -21.86
C GLU A 98 28.91 15.93 -21.82
N VAL A 99 28.63 14.85 -22.55
CA VAL A 99 27.32 14.19 -22.58
C VAL A 99 26.89 13.76 -21.17
N ARG A 100 27.83 13.26 -20.36
CA ARG A 100 27.59 12.89 -18.96
C ARG A 100 27.16 14.09 -18.12
N ILE A 101 27.84 15.22 -18.23
CA ILE A 101 27.48 16.42 -17.47
C ILE A 101 26.07 16.89 -17.86
N CYS A 102 25.76 16.94 -19.15
CA CYS A 102 24.42 17.30 -19.64
C CYS A 102 23.33 16.34 -19.15
N MET A 103 23.60 15.03 -19.13
CA MET A 103 22.65 14.03 -18.62
C MET A 103 22.39 14.14 -17.13
N PHE A 104 23.29 14.73 -16.34
CA PHE A 104 23.08 14.88 -14.89
C PHE A 104 22.35 16.15 -14.52
N ILE A 105 22.64 17.28 -15.19
CA ILE A 105 22.07 18.59 -14.82
C ILE A 105 20.54 18.53 -14.77
N LEU A 106 19.90 18.05 -15.84
CA LEU A 106 18.44 18.06 -15.94
C LEU A 106 17.76 17.14 -14.90
N PRO A 107 18.12 15.85 -14.76
CA PRO A 107 17.57 15.00 -13.71
C PRO A 107 17.85 15.50 -12.30
N VAL A 108 19.06 16.02 -12.02
CA VAL A 108 19.41 16.54 -10.69
C VAL A 108 18.55 17.76 -10.35
N SER A 109 18.39 18.71 -11.27
CA SER A 109 17.53 19.87 -11.08
C SER A 109 16.08 19.45 -10.79
N TYR A 110 15.54 18.51 -11.57
CA TYR A 110 14.22 17.95 -11.31
C TYR A 110 14.13 17.28 -9.93
N PHE A 111 15.16 16.54 -9.54
CA PHE A 111 15.17 15.84 -8.26
C PHE A 111 15.24 16.78 -7.05
N LEU A 112 15.97 17.89 -7.16
CA LEU A 112 15.97 18.93 -6.13
C LEU A 112 14.56 19.50 -5.92
N ILE A 113 13.81 19.71 -7.00
CA ILE A 113 12.39 20.12 -6.93
C ILE A 113 11.56 19.05 -6.23
N LEU A 114 11.74 17.77 -6.59
CA LEU A 114 11.02 16.66 -5.97
C LEU A 114 11.29 16.55 -4.46
N ILE A 115 12.54 16.68 -4.04
CA ILE A 115 12.92 16.66 -2.62
C ILE A 115 12.32 17.86 -1.89
N TYR A 116 12.39 19.05 -2.49
CA TYR A 116 11.80 20.27 -1.93
C TYR A 116 10.29 20.14 -1.72
N GLU A 117 9.54 19.72 -2.74
CA GLU A 117 8.08 19.55 -2.66
C GLU A 117 7.68 18.45 -1.66
N SER A 118 8.48 17.37 -1.60
CA SER A 118 8.27 16.32 -0.61
C SER A 118 8.49 16.85 0.81
N LEU A 119 9.60 17.55 1.06
CA LEU A 119 9.90 18.12 2.38
C LEU A 119 8.87 19.16 2.80
N ARG A 120 8.44 20.02 1.88
CA ARG A 120 7.37 21.01 2.10
C ARG A 120 6.07 20.32 2.53
N SER A 121 5.70 19.24 1.85
CA SER A 121 4.49 18.47 2.16
C SER A 121 4.57 17.78 3.53
N ILE A 122 5.73 17.18 3.85
CA ILE A 122 6.00 16.56 5.15
C ILE A 122 5.90 17.59 6.28
N ILE A 123 6.55 18.75 6.13
CA ILE A 123 6.51 19.82 7.14
C ILE A 123 5.10 20.38 7.29
N GLY A 124 4.37 20.56 6.19
CA GLY A 124 2.97 20.99 6.21
C GLY A 124 2.09 20.02 6.99
N HIS A 125 2.20 18.72 6.68
CA HIS A 125 1.44 17.68 7.35
C HIS A 125 1.75 17.58 8.85
N TYR A 126 3.02 17.72 9.24
CA TYR A 126 3.41 17.75 10.65
C TYR A 126 2.85 18.97 11.40
N ARG A 127 2.74 20.14 10.74
CA ARG A 127 2.17 21.33 11.38
C ARG A 127 0.69 21.13 11.75
N GLU A 128 -0.03 20.35 10.93
CA GLU A 128 -1.45 20.02 11.12
C GLU A 128 -1.65 18.93 12.18
N THR A 129 -0.93 17.80 12.07
CA THR A 129 -1.13 16.64 12.95
C THR A 129 -0.37 16.74 14.27
N ARG A 130 0.74 17.49 14.29
CA ARG A 130 1.72 17.56 15.40
C ARG A 130 2.29 16.21 15.80
N ASP A 131 2.17 15.21 14.93
CA ASP A 131 2.65 13.86 15.17
C ASP A 131 4.15 13.73 14.80
N LYS A 132 4.99 13.71 15.84
CA LYS A 132 6.45 13.55 15.70
C LYS A 132 6.83 12.17 15.16
N HIS A 133 6.00 11.16 15.41
CA HIS A 133 6.24 9.79 14.99
C HIS A 133 6.06 9.68 13.48
N LEU A 134 4.95 10.22 12.96
CA LEU A 134 4.70 10.28 11.52
C LEU A 134 5.71 11.15 10.77
N LEU A 135 6.14 12.27 11.36
CA LEU A 135 7.22 13.10 10.79
C LEU A 135 8.51 12.29 10.60
N LYS A 136 8.91 11.49 11.60
CA LYS A 136 10.11 10.65 11.51
C LYS A 136 10.00 9.61 10.39
N GLU A 137 8.86 8.93 10.28
CA GLU A 137 8.59 7.95 9.20
C GLU A 137 8.81 8.60 7.83
N GLN A 138 8.18 9.76 7.62
CA GLN A 138 8.22 10.48 6.35
C GLN A 138 9.63 10.99 6.00
N LEU A 139 10.39 11.46 6.99
CA LEU A 139 11.78 11.87 6.80
C LEU A 139 12.71 10.69 6.49
N LEU A 140 12.50 9.53 7.11
CA LEU A 140 13.26 8.30 6.80
C LEU A 140 12.99 7.84 5.36
N ILE A 141 11.74 7.92 4.89
CA ILE A 141 11.38 7.64 3.49
C ILE A 141 12.13 8.59 2.54
N LEU A 142 12.20 9.88 2.86
CA LEU A 142 12.91 10.87 2.06
C LEU A 142 14.44 10.64 2.06
N MET A 143 15.00 10.21 3.20
CA MET A 143 16.42 9.91 3.35
C MET A 143 16.90 8.75 2.46
N ASN A 144 16.01 7.84 2.07
CA ASN A 144 16.35 6.77 1.11
C ASN A 144 16.60 7.26 -0.31
N VAL A 145 16.02 8.42 -0.61
CA VAL A 145 15.93 8.93 -1.98
C VAL A 145 16.93 10.08 -2.18
N ALA A 146 17.20 10.88 -1.14
CA ALA A 146 18.14 12.01 -1.18
C ALA A 146 19.59 11.69 -1.62
N PRO A 147 20.22 10.56 -1.24
CA PRO A 147 21.61 10.25 -1.62
C PRO A 147 21.83 10.17 -3.13
N TRP A 148 20.79 9.79 -3.87
CA TRP A 148 20.82 9.70 -5.34
C TRP A 148 21.03 11.06 -6.03
N VAL A 149 20.70 12.16 -5.34
CA VAL A 149 21.01 13.53 -5.80
C VAL A 149 22.45 13.89 -5.54
N ILE A 150 22.98 13.48 -4.39
CA ILE A 150 24.27 13.92 -3.87
C ILE A 150 25.41 13.18 -4.59
N VAL A 151 25.21 11.93 -4.97
CA VAL A 151 26.25 11.09 -5.57
C VAL A 151 26.80 11.61 -6.91
N PRO A 152 25.99 12.13 -7.85
CA PRO A 152 26.51 12.81 -9.02
C PRO A 152 27.46 13.97 -8.67
N PHE A 153 27.15 14.78 -7.65
CA PHE A 153 28.03 15.86 -7.20
C PHE A 153 29.32 15.31 -6.58
N ILE A 154 29.23 14.31 -5.70
CA ILE A 154 30.41 13.69 -5.07
C ILE A 154 31.32 13.07 -6.13
N SER A 155 30.75 12.36 -7.11
CA SER A 155 31.50 11.72 -8.18
C SER A 155 32.21 12.73 -9.09
N ILE A 156 31.56 13.86 -9.41
CA ILE A 156 32.11 14.86 -10.34
C ILE A 156 33.08 15.81 -9.66
N PHE A 157 32.71 16.40 -8.51
CA PHE A 157 33.48 17.48 -7.88
C PHE A 157 34.59 16.96 -6.95
N PHE A 158 34.41 15.80 -6.33
CA PHE A 158 35.41 15.21 -5.43
C PHE A 158 36.20 14.08 -6.09
N ASN A 159 35.93 13.78 -7.37
CA ASN A 159 36.52 12.66 -8.09
C ASN A 159 36.47 11.34 -7.30
N ALA A 160 35.39 11.15 -6.54
CA ALA A 160 35.28 10.03 -5.62
C ALA A 160 35.28 8.71 -6.38
N SER A 161 35.93 7.69 -5.80
CA SER A 161 35.93 6.36 -6.40
C SER A 161 34.50 5.79 -6.48
N LYS A 162 34.30 4.87 -7.42
CA LYS A 162 33.01 4.19 -7.60
C LYS A 162 32.54 3.53 -6.29
N GLN A 163 33.45 2.91 -5.55
CA GLN A 163 33.16 2.25 -4.26
C GLN A 163 32.62 3.23 -3.21
N VAL A 164 33.21 4.42 -3.12
CA VAL A 164 32.73 5.48 -2.22
C VAL A 164 31.32 5.91 -2.61
N CYS A 165 31.07 6.12 -3.91
CA CYS A 165 29.74 6.47 -4.41
C CYS A 165 28.70 5.38 -4.10
N ASP A 166 29.04 4.11 -4.35
CA ASP A 166 28.16 2.97 -4.09
C ASP A 166 27.87 2.82 -2.58
N PHE A 167 28.83 3.09 -1.70
CA PHE A 167 28.60 3.14 -0.25
C PHE A 167 27.55 4.19 0.12
N PHE A 168 27.67 5.42 -0.39
CA PHE A 168 26.71 6.50 -0.10
C PHE A 168 25.31 6.23 -0.67
N LEU A 169 25.18 5.50 -1.78
CA LEU A 169 23.89 5.10 -2.33
C LEU A 169 23.18 4.03 -1.47
N ASN A 170 23.94 3.11 -0.88
CA ASN A 170 23.39 1.94 -0.20
C ASN A 170 23.29 2.09 1.32
N ALA A 171 24.19 2.83 1.97
CA ALA A 171 24.20 2.95 3.43
C ALA A 171 22.91 3.58 4.00
N PRO A 172 22.36 4.67 3.44
CA PRO A 172 21.11 5.26 3.94
C PRO A 172 19.93 4.31 3.81
N PHE A 173 19.89 3.50 2.76
CA PHE A 173 18.87 2.47 2.58
C PHE A 173 18.94 1.40 3.68
N LEU A 174 20.13 0.85 3.95
CA LEU A 174 20.32 -0.13 5.02
C LEU A 174 19.94 0.43 6.40
N ILE A 175 20.38 1.65 6.69
CA ILE A 175 20.05 2.36 7.92
C ILE A 175 18.53 2.54 8.02
N SER A 176 17.89 3.03 6.96
CA SER A 176 16.45 3.26 6.98
C SER A 176 15.66 1.98 7.20
N ASN A 177 16.03 0.85 6.58
CA ASN A 177 15.28 -0.40 6.70
C ASN A 177 15.44 -0.99 8.09
N TRP A 178 16.66 -0.92 8.65
CA TRP A 178 16.90 -1.33 10.03
C TRP A 178 16.06 -0.50 11.01
N PHE A 179 16.01 0.81 10.82
CA PHE A 179 15.14 1.68 11.60
C PHE A 179 13.66 1.38 11.33
N PHE A 180 13.27 1.15 10.08
CA PHE A 180 11.88 0.92 9.68
C PHE A 180 11.33 -0.36 10.30
N ASP A 181 12.10 -1.44 10.32
CA ASP A 181 11.71 -2.71 10.95
C ASP A 181 11.58 -2.56 12.47
N LYS A 182 12.62 -2.02 13.14
CA LYS A 182 12.60 -1.82 14.60
C LYS A 182 11.44 -0.90 15.03
N TRP A 183 11.23 0.16 14.26
CA TRP A 183 10.20 1.15 14.53
C TRP A 183 8.79 0.63 14.19
N LEU A 184 8.65 -0.21 13.16
CA LEU A 184 7.39 -0.88 12.89
C LEU A 184 6.98 -1.71 14.11
N ASP A 185 7.89 -2.51 14.64
CA ASP A 185 7.62 -3.37 15.79
C ASP A 185 7.21 -2.56 17.02
N GLU A 186 7.86 -1.43 17.28
CA GLU A 186 7.46 -0.49 18.35
C GLU A 186 6.05 0.07 18.11
N SER A 187 5.75 0.52 16.89
CA SER A 187 4.43 1.05 16.51
C SER A 187 3.31 0.02 16.61
N TYR A 188 3.59 -1.24 16.25
CA TYR A 188 2.64 -2.35 16.38
C TYR A 188 2.41 -2.69 17.84
N SER A 189 3.48 -2.72 18.65
CA SER A 189 3.39 -2.97 20.09
C SER A 189 2.54 -1.90 20.78
N GLU A 190 2.74 -0.62 20.46
CA GLU A 190 1.94 0.48 21.02
C GLU A 190 0.46 0.37 20.65
N LYS A 191 0.14 0.12 19.37
CA LYS A 191 -1.26 -0.05 18.92
C LYS A 191 -1.93 -1.27 19.56
N GLU A 192 -1.19 -2.37 19.70
CA GLU A 192 -1.71 -3.59 20.34
C GLU A 192 -1.90 -3.37 21.85
N ASN A 193 -0.99 -2.66 22.51
CA ASN A 193 -1.11 -2.28 23.92
C ASN A 193 -2.27 -1.32 24.16
N GLU A 194 -2.48 -0.32 23.29
CA GLU A 194 -3.64 0.57 23.31
C GLU A 194 -4.93 -0.24 23.14
N ARG A 195 -4.94 -1.20 22.20
CA ARG A 195 -6.09 -2.09 21.97
C ARG A 195 -6.39 -2.97 23.18
N ARG A 196 -5.36 -3.52 23.83
CA ARG A 196 -5.48 -4.29 25.08
C ARG A 196 -5.99 -3.41 26.22
N ARG A 197 -5.48 -2.19 26.35
CA ARG A 197 -5.91 -1.21 27.36
C ARG A 197 -7.36 -0.78 27.16
N LEU A 198 -7.77 -0.53 25.92
CA LEU A 198 -9.17 -0.25 25.60
C LEU A 198 -10.05 -1.45 25.97
N LYS A 199 -9.67 -2.66 25.57
CA LYS A 199 -10.38 -3.89 25.97
C LYS A 199 -10.48 -4.04 27.48
N SER A 200 -9.42 -3.76 28.24
CA SER A 200 -9.47 -3.85 29.71
C SER A 200 -10.37 -2.77 30.32
N ILE A 201 -10.41 -1.55 29.77
CA ILE A 201 -11.32 -0.48 30.20
C ILE A 201 -12.78 -0.86 29.88
N TYR A 202 -13.06 -1.40 28.69
CA TYR A 202 -14.40 -1.88 28.33
C TYR A 202 -14.83 -3.02 29.25
N PHE A 203 -13.95 -4.01 29.48
CA PHE A 203 -14.20 -5.13 30.37
C PHE A 203 -14.43 -4.67 31.82
N GLU A 204 -13.64 -3.71 32.33
CA GLU A 204 -13.84 -3.17 33.68
C GLU A 204 -15.15 -2.38 33.81
N LYS A 205 -15.54 -1.61 32.78
CA LYS A 205 -16.85 -0.94 32.72
C LYS A 205 -18.00 -1.94 32.66
N GLU A 206 -17.84 -3.03 31.92
CA GLU A 206 -18.82 -4.11 31.82
C GLU A 206 -18.97 -4.82 33.17
N VAL A 207 -17.86 -5.17 33.84
CA VAL A 207 -17.86 -5.80 35.18
C VAL A 207 -18.42 -4.87 36.26
N LYS A 208 -18.09 -3.58 36.25
CA LYS A 208 -18.67 -2.59 37.19
C LYS A 208 -20.15 -2.30 36.88
N GLY A 209 -20.57 -2.37 35.62
CA GLY A 209 -21.97 -2.32 35.21
C GLY A 209 -22.77 -3.53 35.66
N ILE A 210 -22.16 -4.72 35.67
CA ILE A 210 -22.78 -5.98 36.14
C ILE A 210 -23.05 -5.99 37.65
N GLY A 211 -22.51 -5.03 38.42
CA GLY A 211 -22.84 -4.82 39.84
C GLY A 211 -24.30 -4.41 40.11
N ASN A 212 -25.05 -4.02 39.09
CA ASN A 212 -26.51 -3.87 39.15
C ASN A 212 -27.13 -4.77 38.09
N LEU A 213 -27.88 -5.78 38.53
CA LEU A 213 -28.53 -6.80 37.68
C LEU A 213 -29.38 -6.21 36.53
N ASP A 214 -29.83 -4.95 36.65
CA ASP A 214 -30.64 -4.23 35.67
C ASP A 214 -29.83 -3.78 34.42
N ILE A 215 -28.52 -3.52 34.60
CA ILE A 215 -27.64 -3.01 33.53
C ILE A 215 -27.21 -4.16 32.60
N ALA A 216 -27.16 -5.40 33.06
CA ALA A 216 -26.80 -6.54 32.22
C ALA A 216 -27.82 -6.78 31.09
N ASP A 217 -29.12 -6.62 31.38
CA ASP A 217 -30.18 -6.70 30.38
C ASP A 217 -30.22 -5.46 29.46
N GLU A 218 -29.85 -4.30 29.98
CA GLU A 218 -29.73 -3.07 29.19
C GLU A 218 -28.50 -3.10 28.26
N LEU A 219 -27.35 -3.60 28.73
CA LEU A 219 -26.14 -3.85 27.95
C LEU A 219 -26.38 -4.92 26.89
N LYS A 220 -27.13 -5.97 27.21
CA LYS A 220 -27.51 -6.98 26.23
C LYS A 220 -28.37 -6.37 25.12
N ARG A 221 -29.35 -5.53 25.47
CA ARG A 221 -30.14 -4.75 24.48
C ARG A 221 -29.28 -3.77 23.68
N TYR A 222 -28.33 -3.09 24.33
CA TYR A 222 -27.42 -2.16 23.68
C TYR A 222 -26.46 -2.86 22.73
N MET A 223 -25.88 -4.00 23.13
CA MET A 223 -25.01 -4.82 22.27
C MET A 223 -25.77 -5.43 21.10
N VAL A 224 -27.01 -5.87 21.29
CA VAL A 224 -27.87 -6.31 20.19
C VAL A 224 -28.14 -5.14 19.24
N ASN A 225 -28.45 -3.94 19.73
CA ASN A 225 -28.62 -2.75 18.90
C ASN A 225 -27.31 -2.31 18.21
N LEU A 226 -26.15 -2.50 18.85
CA LEU A 226 -24.85 -2.13 18.29
C LEU A 226 -24.40 -3.14 17.23
N LEU A 227 -24.66 -4.43 17.46
CA LEU A 227 -24.48 -5.49 16.47
C LEU A 227 -25.46 -5.31 15.32
N GLN A 228 -26.70 -4.92 15.58
CA GLN A 228 -27.68 -4.60 14.54
C GLN A 228 -27.20 -3.40 13.73
N LYS A 229 -26.77 -2.30 14.37
CA LYS A 229 -26.15 -1.15 13.68
C LYS A 229 -24.90 -1.55 12.91
N ALA A 230 -24.01 -2.36 13.47
CA ALA A 230 -22.83 -2.83 12.77
C ALA A 230 -23.18 -3.77 11.60
N THR A 231 -24.26 -4.54 11.72
CA THR A 231 -24.81 -5.38 10.65
C THR A 231 -25.45 -4.52 9.58
N ASP A 232 -26.18 -3.47 9.95
CA ASP A 232 -26.81 -2.49 9.06
C ASP A 232 -25.75 -1.60 8.37
N THR A 233 -24.68 -1.20 9.07
CA THR A 233 -23.53 -0.47 8.49
C THR A 233 -22.65 -1.38 7.65
N CYS A 234 -22.47 -2.66 8.01
CA CYS A 234 -21.85 -3.64 7.10
C CYS A 234 -22.75 -3.92 5.88
N TYR A 235 -24.07 -3.77 6.03
CA TYR A 235 -25.06 -3.87 4.94
C TYR A 235 -24.94 -2.71 3.95
N GLU A 236 -24.63 -1.51 4.44
CA GLU A 236 -24.36 -0.33 3.60
C GLU A 236 -22.93 -0.31 3.01
N TYR A 237 -21.98 -1.04 3.61
CA TYR A 237 -20.56 -0.89 3.28
C TYR A 237 -19.91 -2.05 2.52
N HIS A 238 -20.61 -3.13 2.12
CA HIS A 238 -19.93 -4.20 1.36
C HIS A 238 -20.64 -4.79 0.14
N ASP A 239 -19.85 -4.73 -0.94
CA ASP A 239 -19.84 -5.41 -2.23
C ASP A 239 -21.00 -5.13 -3.18
N ASP A 240 -20.76 -4.24 -4.16
CA ASP A 240 -21.66 -3.99 -5.31
C ASP A 240 -22.10 -5.32 -5.94
N SER A 241 -21.21 -6.32 -5.97
CA SER A 241 -21.47 -7.66 -6.52
C SER A 241 -22.50 -8.45 -5.70
N PHE A 242 -22.50 -8.38 -4.37
CA PHE A 242 -23.47 -9.08 -3.52
C PHE A 242 -24.87 -8.47 -3.66
N ASN A 243 -24.97 -7.14 -3.59
CA ASN A 243 -26.24 -6.45 -3.73
C ASN A 243 -26.82 -6.62 -5.15
N LYS A 244 -25.98 -6.55 -6.19
CA LYS A 244 -26.37 -6.82 -7.57
C LYS A 244 -26.85 -8.26 -7.76
N THR A 245 -26.15 -9.24 -7.20
CA THR A 245 -26.57 -10.65 -7.24
C THR A 245 -27.92 -10.88 -6.54
N CYS A 246 -28.10 -10.28 -5.36
CA CYS A 246 -29.38 -10.34 -4.67
C CYS A 246 -30.52 -9.68 -5.44
N GLN A 247 -30.26 -8.60 -6.17
CA GLN A 247 -31.25 -7.95 -7.05
C GLN A 247 -31.57 -8.82 -8.27
N LEU A 248 -30.57 -9.45 -8.88
CA LEU A 248 -30.76 -10.38 -10.01
C LEU A 248 -31.64 -11.58 -9.62
N LEU A 249 -31.53 -12.05 -8.37
CA LEU A 249 -32.33 -13.14 -7.82
C LEU A 249 -33.63 -12.67 -7.14
N ASP A 250 -33.97 -11.38 -7.25
CA ASP A 250 -35.17 -10.76 -6.71
C ASP A 250 -35.35 -10.96 -5.18
N PHE A 251 -34.27 -10.90 -4.40
CA PHE A 251 -34.32 -11.05 -2.94
C PHE A 251 -34.76 -9.76 -2.25
N SER A 252 -35.81 -9.87 -1.43
CA SER A 252 -36.28 -8.80 -0.56
C SER A 252 -35.23 -8.43 0.49
N PRO A 253 -35.27 -7.22 1.09
CA PRO A 253 -34.30 -6.81 2.11
C PRO A 253 -34.17 -7.83 3.26
N ALA A 254 -35.30 -8.42 3.66
CA ALA A 254 -35.36 -9.42 4.72
C ALA A 254 -34.78 -10.79 4.32
N GLU A 255 -34.86 -11.15 3.03
CA GLU A 255 -34.25 -12.36 2.46
C GLU A 255 -32.74 -12.17 2.29
N ARG A 256 -32.31 -11.00 1.82
CA ARG A 256 -30.89 -10.63 1.75
C ARG A 256 -30.21 -10.80 3.09
N GLN A 257 -30.83 -10.35 4.18
CA GLN A 257 -30.28 -10.47 5.53
C GLN A 257 -30.01 -11.92 5.91
N VAL A 258 -30.94 -12.82 5.57
CA VAL A 258 -30.74 -14.26 5.76
C VAL A 258 -29.60 -14.75 4.86
N MET A 259 -29.59 -14.37 3.57
CA MET A 259 -28.59 -14.81 2.60
C MET A 259 -27.16 -14.43 3.01
N TRP A 260 -26.98 -13.22 3.54
CA TRP A 260 -25.70 -12.76 4.06
C TRP A 260 -25.17 -13.65 5.19
N GLN A 261 -26.05 -14.01 6.14
CA GLN A 261 -25.67 -14.91 7.23
C GLN A 261 -25.32 -16.31 6.72
N LEU A 262 -25.97 -16.77 5.63
CA LEU A 262 -25.64 -18.04 4.98
C LEU A 262 -24.27 -18.02 4.29
N THR A 263 -23.88 -16.88 3.70
CA THR A 263 -22.57 -16.76 3.03
C THR A 263 -21.40 -16.66 4.01
N LEU A 264 -21.64 -16.18 5.24
CA LEU A 264 -20.63 -16.13 6.30
C LEU A 264 -20.32 -17.51 6.91
N GLY A 265 -21.19 -18.52 6.72
CA GLY A 265 -20.94 -19.90 7.14
C GLY A 265 -22.19 -20.78 7.18
N ASN A 266 -22.00 -22.09 7.40
CA ASN A 266 -23.07 -23.10 7.55
C ASN A 266 -23.85 -22.96 8.88
N MET A 267 -24.37 -21.77 9.18
CA MET A 267 -25.12 -21.47 10.40
C MET A 267 -26.47 -22.19 10.43
N LYS A 268 -26.95 -22.61 11.60
CA LYS A 268 -28.28 -23.22 11.74
C LYS A 268 -29.38 -22.14 11.77
N ASP A 269 -30.61 -22.47 11.40
CA ASP A 269 -31.73 -21.51 11.35
C ASP A 269 -32.01 -20.86 12.72
N LYS A 270 -31.77 -21.62 13.80
CA LYS A 270 -31.88 -21.14 15.18
C LYS A 270 -30.82 -20.07 15.53
N GLU A 271 -29.65 -20.13 14.92
CA GLU A 271 -28.57 -19.16 15.13
C GLU A 271 -28.85 -17.89 14.33
N ILE A 272 -29.25 -18.04 13.06
CA ILE A 272 -29.66 -16.92 12.20
C ILE A 272 -30.84 -16.16 12.82
N GLY A 273 -31.82 -16.87 13.37
CA GLY A 273 -32.98 -16.27 14.02
C GLY A 273 -32.62 -15.39 15.21
N LYS A 274 -31.65 -15.83 16.03
CA LYS A 274 -31.12 -15.05 17.16
C LYS A 274 -30.37 -13.79 16.71
N ILE A 275 -29.64 -13.88 15.60
CA ILE A 275 -28.88 -12.75 15.04
C ILE A 275 -29.84 -11.70 14.44
N LEU A 276 -30.93 -12.14 13.80
CA LEU A 276 -31.91 -11.26 13.14
C LEU A 276 -33.06 -10.85 14.09
N ASN A 277 -32.74 -10.24 15.25
CA ASN A 277 -33.72 -9.72 16.21
C ASN A 277 -34.74 -10.76 16.73
N ASP A 278 -34.27 -11.90 17.22
CA ASP A 278 -35.12 -12.99 17.77
C ASP A 278 -36.21 -13.45 16.79
N THR A 279 -35.92 -13.40 15.49
CA THR A 279 -36.79 -13.97 14.46
C THR A 279 -36.93 -15.46 14.71
N SER A 280 -38.17 -15.97 14.72
CA SER A 280 -38.40 -17.40 14.97
C SER A 280 -37.65 -18.26 13.94
N PRO A 281 -37.07 -19.41 14.32
CA PRO A 281 -36.39 -20.30 13.38
C PRO A 281 -37.29 -20.70 12.19
N ARG A 282 -38.61 -20.83 12.44
CA ARG A 282 -39.62 -21.09 11.39
C ARG A 282 -39.72 -19.96 10.37
N THR A 283 -39.52 -18.70 10.80
CA THR A 283 -39.54 -17.55 9.91
C THR A 283 -38.28 -17.52 9.03
N VAL A 284 -37.12 -17.89 9.60
CA VAL A 284 -35.87 -18.02 8.83
C VAL A 284 -36.02 -19.12 7.78
N GLU A 285 -36.52 -20.29 8.18
CA GLU A 285 -36.78 -21.43 7.29
C GLU A 285 -37.68 -21.04 6.11
N LYS A 286 -38.82 -20.38 6.39
CA LYS A 286 -39.72 -19.86 5.34
C LYS A 286 -39.04 -18.86 4.39
N ARG A 287 -38.13 -18.03 4.89
CA ARG A 287 -37.37 -17.09 4.04
C ARG A 287 -36.37 -17.84 3.16
N ILE A 288 -35.70 -18.86 3.69
CA ILE A 288 -34.81 -19.73 2.90
C ILE A 288 -35.60 -20.45 1.81
N GLU A 289 -36.78 -20.98 2.13
CA GLU A 289 -37.67 -21.60 1.16
C GLU A 289 -38.09 -20.63 0.04
N LYS A 290 -38.47 -19.40 0.39
CA LYS A 290 -38.76 -18.36 -0.61
C LYS A 290 -37.56 -18.03 -1.50
N MET A 291 -36.38 -17.87 -0.92
CA MET A 291 -35.15 -17.62 -1.70
C MET A 291 -34.84 -18.76 -2.65
N ARG A 292 -35.03 -20.01 -2.21
CA ARG A 292 -34.86 -21.19 -3.06
C ARG A 292 -35.84 -21.21 -4.24
N ASN A 293 -37.09 -20.85 -4.00
CA ASN A 293 -38.10 -20.77 -5.06
C ASN A 293 -37.77 -19.66 -6.06
N LYS A 294 -37.32 -18.49 -5.58
CA LYS A 294 -36.89 -17.37 -6.43
C LYS A 294 -35.64 -17.69 -7.25
N ALA A 295 -34.70 -18.41 -6.66
CA ALA A 295 -33.48 -18.84 -7.33
C ALA A 295 -33.65 -20.13 -8.14
N ASP A 296 -34.85 -20.73 -8.18
CA ASP A 296 -35.14 -22.00 -8.85
C ASP A 296 -34.15 -23.13 -8.47
N VAL A 297 -34.06 -23.43 -7.17
CA VAL A 297 -33.15 -24.45 -6.60
C VAL A 297 -33.83 -25.35 -5.57
N ARG A 298 -33.39 -26.61 -5.50
CA ARG A 298 -34.02 -27.67 -4.69
C ARG A 298 -33.41 -27.84 -3.32
N SER A 299 -32.26 -27.24 -3.06
CA SER A 299 -31.61 -27.33 -1.75
C SER A 299 -30.97 -26.02 -1.33
N ARG A 300 -30.76 -25.90 -0.02
CA ARG A 300 -30.02 -24.78 0.57
C ARG A 300 -28.57 -24.74 0.08
N LYS A 301 -27.98 -25.91 -0.20
CA LYS A 301 -26.62 -26.01 -0.74
C LYS A 301 -26.56 -25.47 -2.17
N GLU A 302 -27.50 -25.88 -3.02
CA GLU A 302 -27.64 -25.36 -4.39
C GLU A 302 -27.90 -23.85 -4.41
N LEU A 303 -28.66 -23.32 -3.45
CA LEU A 303 -28.85 -21.88 -3.30
C LEU A 303 -27.52 -21.14 -3.10
N LEU A 304 -26.65 -21.66 -2.24
CA LEU A 304 -25.33 -21.06 -1.98
C LEU A 304 -24.37 -21.24 -3.17
N GLU A 305 -24.38 -22.40 -3.82
CA GLU A 305 -23.58 -22.65 -5.03
C GLU A 305 -23.98 -21.70 -6.16
N LYS A 306 -25.29 -21.59 -6.44
CA LYS A 306 -25.82 -20.69 -7.47
C LYS A 306 -25.51 -19.23 -7.16
N PHE A 307 -25.63 -18.83 -5.89
CA PHE A 307 -25.29 -17.47 -5.47
C PHE A 307 -23.79 -17.16 -5.60
N ASN A 308 -22.92 -18.11 -5.28
CA ASN A 308 -21.47 -17.95 -5.44
C ASN A 308 -21.04 -17.91 -6.91
N ILE A 309 -21.78 -18.54 -7.83
CA ILE A 309 -21.52 -18.40 -9.28
C ILE A 309 -21.73 -16.95 -9.69
N TYR A 310 -22.89 -16.37 -9.38
CA TYR A 310 -23.22 -14.99 -9.73
C TYR A 310 -22.34 -13.94 -9.02
N LEU A 311 -21.81 -14.25 -7.83
CA LEU A 311 -20.86 -13.38 -7.14
C LEU A 311 -19.49 -13.28 -7.85
N ASN A 312 -19.11 -14.28 -8.64
CA ASN A 312 -17.80 -14.37 -9.29
C ASN A 312 -17.82 -14.09 -10.80
N GLU A 313 -18.98 -13.74 -11.37
CA GLU A 313 -19.18 -13.29 -12.76
C GLU A 313 -19.09 -11.75 -12.89
#